data_AF-A0A660VP14-F1
#
_entry.id   AF-A0A660VP14-F1
#
_cell.length_a   1.000
_cell.length_b   1.000
_cell.length_c   1.000
_cell.angle_alpha   90.00
_cell.angle_beta   90.00
_cell.angle_gamma   90.00
#
_symmetry.space_group_name_H-M   'P 1'
#
loop_
_entity.id
_entity.type
_entity.pdbx_description
1 polymer ?
#
loop_
_entity_poly.entity_id
_entity_poly.type
_entity_poly.pdbx_seq_one_letter_code
_entity_poly.pdbx_strand_id
1 'polypeptide(L)'
;MPLDVARLFSYHRPTNGQAARYTKLRAAAGVLAQTIQELTPPSAEQTLALRQLHQVSMQANAAIAVNEPDWDEIQAQSPPLTSG
;
A
#
# COMPACT_ATOMS: atom_id res chain seq x y z
N MET A 1 11.21 11.90 -5.19
CA MET A 1 11.90 11.01 -6.14
C MET A 1 11.17 11.07 -7.47
N PRO A 2 11.89 11.02 -8.61
CA PRO A 2 11.27 10.80 -9.91
C PRO A 2 10.54 9.45 -9.94
N LEU A 3 9.52 9.35 -10.78
CA LEU A 3 8.74 8.12 -10.98
C LEU A 3 9.64 7.03 -11.55
N ASP A 4 9.78 5.91 -10.85
CA ASP A 4 10.43 4.71 -11.36
C ASP A 4 9.39 3.77 -11.96
N VAL A 5 9.29 3.79 -13.29
CA VAL A 5 8.33 2.98 -14.04
C VAL A 5 8.65 1.49 -13.91
N ALA A 6 9.92 1.08 -13.92
CA ALA A 6 10.29 -0.32 -13.81
C ALA A 6 9.85 -0.90 -12.47
N ARG A 7 9.99 -0.10 -11.41
CA ARG A 7 9.54 -0.43 -10.07
C ARG A 7 8.02 -0.59 -9.99
N LEU A 8 7.21 0.14 -10.77
CA LEU A 8 5.75 -0.07 -10.79
C LEU A 8 5.34 -1.46 -11.32
N PHE A 9 6.16 -2.07 -12.17
CA PHE A 9 5.85 -3.33 -12.87
C PHE A 9 6.67 -4.53 -12.38
N SER A 10 7.57 -4.34 -11.41
CA SER A 10 8.35 -5.42 -10.81
C SER A 10 7.56 -6.16 -9.72
N TYR A 11 7.88 -7.43 -9.51
CA TYR A 11 7.38 -8.17 -8.35
C TYR A 11 8.03 -7.62 -7.08
N HIS A 12 7.22 -7.12 -6.16
CA HIS A 12 7.66 -6.70 -4.83
C HIS A 12 7.36 -7.82 -3.84
N ARG A 13 8.39 -8.55 -3.43
CA ARG A 13 8.25 -9.56 -2.38
C ARG A 13 7.90 -8.84 -1.07
N PRO A 14 6.84 -9.24 -0.35
CA PRO A 14 6.54 -8.65 0.95
C PRO A 14 7.71 -8.88 1.92
N THR A 15 8.34 -7.81 2.37
CA THR A 15 9.36 -7.85 3.42
C THR A 15 8.73 -7.71 4.81
N ASN A 16 9.49 -8.07 5.85
CA ASN A 16 9.00 -8.25 7.23
C ASN A 16 8.08 -7.10 7.72
N GLY A 17 6.79 -7.40 7.85
CA GLY A 17 5.78 -6.50 8.42
C GLY A 17 4.98 -5.67 7.42
N GLN A 18 5.33 -5.64 6.13
CA GLN A 18 4.53 -4.97 5.09
C GLN A 18 3.12 -5.54 5.02
N ALA A 19 2.99 -6.86 5.09
CA ALA A 19 1.71 -7.55 5.06
C ALA A 19 0.75 -7.15 6.17
N ALA A 20 1.27 -6.90 7.37
CA ALA A 20 0.46 -6.43 8.47
C ALA A 20 -0.05 -4.99 8.22
N ARG A 21 0.76 -4.13 7.60
CA ARG A 21 0.38 -2.73 7.33
C ARG A 21 -0.67 -2.60 6.23
N TYR A 22 -0.47 -3.20 5.06
CA TYR A 22 -1.49 -3.12 4.01
C TYR A 22 -2.79 -3.86 4.38
N THR A 23 -2.71 -4.89 5.24
CA THR A 23 -3.91 -5.51 5.84
C THR A 23 -4.67 -4.54 6.73
N LYS A 24 -3.98 -3.80 7.61
CA LYS A 24 -4.60 -2.77 8.46
C LYS A 24 -5.26 -1.66 7.65
N LEU A 25 -4.59 -1.17 6.60
CA LEU A 25 -5.14 -0.16 5.69
C LEU A 25 -6.42 -0.66 5.00
N ARG A 26 -6.39 -1.89 4.47
CA ARG A 26 -7.55 -2.50 3.82
C ARG A 26 -8.71 -2.68 4.79
N ALA A 27 -8.45 -3.10 6.02
CA ALA A 27 -9.47 -3.24 7.05
C ALA A 27 -10.12 -1.88 7.40
N ALA A 28 -9.32 -0.84 7.59
CA ALA A 28 -9.83 0.51 7.87
C ALA A 28 -10.70 1.06 6.73
N ALA A 29 -10.27 0.88 5.48
CA ALA A 29 -11.08 1.25 4.32
C ALA A 29 -12.39 0.45 4.25
N GLY A 30 -12.36 -0.84 4.61
CA GLY A 30 -13.56 -1.68 4.68
C GLY A 30 -14.60 -1.17 5.69
N VAL A 31 -14.16 -0.75 6.88
CA VAL A 31 -15.03 -0.16 7.90
C VAL A 31 -15.71 1.11 7.38
N LEU A 32 -14.95 2.04 6.79
CA LEU A 32 -15.54 3.27 6.24
C LEU A 32 -16.49 2.97 5.06
N ALA A 33 -16.17 1.98 4.22
CA ALA A 33 -17.05 1.58 3.12
C ALA A 33 -18.41 1.07 3.63
N GLN A 34 -18.41 0.26 4.70
CA GLN A 34 -19.64 -0.20 5.36
C GLN A 34 -20.41 0.99 5.94
N THR A 35 -19.74 1.90 6.65
CA THR A 35 -20.36 3.10 7.21
C THR A 35 -20.99 3.99 6.12
N ILE A 36 -20.32 4.19 4.98
CA ILE A 36 -20.87 4.95 3.84
C ILE A 36 -22.13 4.25 3.31
N GLN A 37 -22.07 2.94 3.10
CA GLN A 37 -23.19 2.16 2.56
C GLN A 37 -24.41 2.17 3.50
N GLU A 38 -24.18 2.08 4.81
CA GLU A 38 -25.22 2.06 5.84
C GLU A 38 -25.87 3.43 6.06
N LEU A 39 -25.08 4.51 6.03
CA LEU A 39 -25.54 5.85 6.43
C LEU A 39 -25.95 6.75 5.25
N THR A 40 -25.87 6.26 4.01
CA THR A 40 -26.28 7.02 2.82
C THR A 40 -27.32 6.25 2.00
N PRO A 41 -28.27 6.93 1.34
CA PRO A 41 -29.19 6.26 0.43
C PRO A 41 -28.44 5.78 -0.84
N PRO A 42 -28.92 4.73 -1.51
CA PRO A 42 -28.39 4.34 -2.82
C PRO A 42 -28.46 5.50 -3.81
N SER A 43 -27.30 5.98 -4.26
CA SER A 43 -27.20 7.11 -5.18
C SER A 43 -25.90 7.09 -6.00
N ALA A 44 -25.79 8.01 -6.95
CA ALA A 44 -24.56 8.22 -7.71
C ALA A 44 -23.39 8.64 -6.80
N GLU A 45 -23.67 9.45 -5.78
CA GLU A 45 -22.71 9.93 -4.78
C GLU A 45 -22.22 8.79 -3.89
N GLN A 46 -23.10 7.91 -3.40
CA GLN A 46 -22.70 6.72 -2.65
C GLN A 46 -21.76 5.85 -3.49
N THR A 47 -22.13 5.61 -4.76
CA THR A 47 -21.32 4.82 -5.68
C THR A 47 -19.95 5.46 -5.94
N LEU A 48 -19.92 6.78 -6.12
CA LEU A 48 -18.69 7.54 -6.33
C LEU A 48 -17.78 7.48 -5.10
N ALA A 49 -18.34 7.68 -3.91
CA ALA A 49 -17.60 7.62 -2.64
C ALA A 49 -16.96 6.24 -2.42
N LEU A 50 -17.70 5.16 -2.64
CA LEU A 50 -17.19 3.79 -2.51
C LEU A 50 -16.07 3.50 -3.52
N ARG A 51 -16.20 3.97 -4.78
CA ARG A 51 -15.15 3.83 -5.81
C ARG A 51 -13.88 4.60 -5.45
N GLN A 52 -14.03 5.84 -4.97
CA GLN A 52 -12.89 6.65 -4.54
C GLN A 52 -12.18 6.03 -3.33
N LEU A 53 -12.93 5.54 -2.34
CA LEU A 53 -12.35 4.86 -1.18
C LEU A 53 -11.60 3.58 -1.58
N HIS A 54 -12.12 2.83 -2.54
CA HIS A 54 -11.40 1.69 -3.10
C HIS A 54 -10.07 2.11 -3.74
N GLN A 55 -10.06 3.19 -4.54
CA GLN A 55 -8.83 3.72 -5.13
C GLN A 55 -7.84 4.20 -4.07
N VAL A 56 -8.31 4.89 -3.01
CA VAL A 56 -7.48 5.29 -1.86
C VAL A 56 -6.82 4.07 -1.23
N SER A 57 -7.58 3.00 -0.97
CA SER A 57 -7.06 1.75 -0.40
C SER A 57 -5.98 1.11 -1.29
N MET A 58 -6.21 1.05 -2.60
CA MET A 58 -5.22 0.52 -3.55
C MET A 58 -3.93 1.35 -3.54
N GLN A 59 -4.02 2.68 -3.56
CA GLN A 59 -2.85 3.54 -3.61
C GLN A 59 -2.06 3.57 -2.29
N ALA A 60 -2.75 3.51 -1.15
CA ALA A 60 -2.10 3.40 0.15
C ALA A 60 -1.33 2.07 0.27
N ASN A 61 -1.90 0.97 -0.23
CA ASN A 61 -1.20 -0.32 -0.26
C ASN A 61 -0.03 -0.33 -1.24
N ALA A 62 -0.18 0.29 -2.42
CA ALA A 62 0.89 0.43 -3.40
C ALA A 62 2.06 1.28 -2.84
N ALA A 63 1.78 2.29 -2.03
CA ALA A 63 2.82 3.07 -1.37
C ALA A 63 3.74 2.21 -0.48
N ILE A 64 3.19 1.17 0.17
CA ILE A 64 3.96 0.21 0.95
C ILE A 64 4.65 -0.80 0.03
N ALA A 65 3.87 -1.49 -0.78
CA ALA A 65 4.34 -2.62 -1.58
C ALA A 65 5.39 -2.19 -2.61
N VAL A 66 5.20 -1.03 -3.23
CA VAL A 66 6.05 -0.55 -4.32
C VAL A 66 7.13 0.39 -3.82
N ASN A 67 6.87 1.29 -2.86
CA ASN A 67 7.83 2.38 -2.59
C ASN A 67 8.70 2.19 -1.34
N GLU A 68 8.44 1.19 -0.50
CA GLU A 68 9.33 0.93 0.63
C GLU A 68 10.62 0.23 0.19
N PRO A 69 11.76 0.61 0.78
CA PRO A 69 13.04 -0.04 0.48
C PRO A 69 13.00 -1.52 0.87
N ASP A 70 13.56 -2.36 0.00
CA ASP A 70 13.85 -3.74 0.36
C ASP A 70 15.05 -3.73 1.33
N TRP A 71 14.77 -3.89 2.61
CA TRP A 71 15.80 -3.90 3.64
C TRP A 71 16.77 -5.08 3.47
N ASP A 72 16.35 -6.20 2.87
CA ASP A 72 17.25 -7.32 2.57
C ASP A 72 18.22 -6.92 1.44
N GLU A 73 17.75 -6.17 0.45
CA GLU A 73 18.56 -5.62 -0.64
C GLU A 73 19.55 -4.54 -0.15
N ILE A 74 19.12 -3.64 0.75
CA ILE A 74 20.00 -2.62 1.36
C ILE A 74 21.13 -3.28 2.18
N GLN A 75 20.83 -4.34 2.92
CA GLN A 75 21.84 -5.07 3.70
C GLN A 75 22.83 -5.81 2.79
N ALA A 76 22.37 -6.37 1.67
CA ALA A 76 23.23 -7.04 0.69
C ALA A 76 24.21 -6.09 -0.06
N GLN A 77 23.86 -4.81 -0.18
CA GLN A 77 24.69 -3.79 -0.85
C GLN A 77 25.65 -3.07 0.12
N SER A 78 25.61 -3.38 1.42
CA SER A 78 26.51 -2.79 2.40
C SER A 78 27.90 -3.45 2.31
N PRO A 79 29.00 -2.69 2.15
CA PRO A 79 30.34 -3.27 2.10
C PRO A 79 30.63 -4.01 3.42
N PRO A 80 31.31 -5.17 3.40
CA PRO A 80 31.67 -5.87 4.63
C PRO A 80 32.48 -4.91 5.50
N LEU A 81 32.08 -4.79 6.77
CA LEU A 81 32.86 -4.08 7.78
C LEU A 81 34.25 -4.73 7.83
N THR A 82 35.24 -4.11 7.20
CA THR A 82 36.64 -4.46 7.41
C THR A 82 36.96 -4.20 8.87
N SER A 83 36.97 -5.26 9.67
CA SER A 83 37.55 -5.24 11.02
C SER A 83 39.04 -4.96 10.88
N GLY A 84 39.45 -3.74 11.23
CA GLY A 84 40.84 -3.37 11.46
C GLY A 84 41.30 -3.72 12.86
#